data_AF-A0A7V5PZL1-F1
#
_entry.id   AF-A0A7V5PZL1-F1
#
_cell.length_a   1.000
_cell.length_b   1.000
_cell.length_c   1.000
_cell.angle_alpha   90.00
_cell.angle_beta   90.00
_cell.angle_gamma   90.00
#
_symmetry.space_group_name_H-M   'P 1'
#
loop_
_entity.id
_entity.type
_entity.pdbx_description
1 polymer ?
#
loop_
_entity_poly.entity_id
_entity_poly.type
_entity_poly.pdbx_seq_one_letter_code
_entity_poly.pdbx_strand_id
1 'polypeptide(L)'
;MKTPELKMADAIREVTIAMQKAIDDGYRSRMLDADDLVEVLLSIADRLDPPVAESVASEFACPDCGERNPDRLVWITDEFPGAEKFVRCDACGTIFDPTEGGP
;
A
#
# COMPACT_ATOMS: atom_id res chain seq x y z
N MET A 1 13.88 13.89 6.64
CA MET A 1 14.33 13.15 7.83
C MET A 1 13.33 12.02 8.04
N LYS A 2 13.73 10.74 7.96
CA LYS A 2 12.80 9.61 8.15
C LYS A 2 12.37 9.53 9.62
N THR A 3 11.08 9.29 9.86
CA THR A 3 10.58 9.06 11.23
C THR A 3 11.14 7.74 11.78
N PRO A 4 11.14 7.53 13.09
CA PRO A 4 11.58 6.27 13.69
C PRO A 4 10.86 5.04 13.12
N GLU A 5 9.55 5.15 12.86
CA GLU A 5 8.69 4.09 12.33
C GLU A 5 9.09 3.71 10.90
N LEU A 6 9.34 4.71 10.04
CA LEU A 6 9.82 4.50 8.67
C LEU A 6 11.19 3.81 8.65
N LYS A 7 12.10 4.19 9.55
CA LYS A 7 13.42 3.54 9.66
C LYS A 7 13.30 2.08 10.11
N MET A 8 12.33 1.77 10.97
CA MET A 8 12.07 0.39 11.40
C MET A 8 11.47 -0.43 10.26
N ALA A 9 10.51 0.12 9.52
CA ALA A 9 9.94 -0.54 8.35
C ALA A 9 11.01 -0.88 7.30
N ASP A 10 11.90 0.07 6.99
CA ASP A 10 13.02 -0.15 6.07
C ASP A 10 13.94 -1.28 6.55
N ALA A 11 14.32 -1.26 7.83
CA ALA A 11 15.20 -2.29 8.41
C ALA A 11 14.55 -3.69 8.36
N ILE A 12 13.24 -3.77 8.56
CA ILE A 12 12.50 -5.04 8.45
C ILE A 12 12.50 -5.53 7.00
N ARG A 13 12.23 -4.65 6.02
CA ARG A 13 12.30 -5.00 4.59
C ARG A 13 13.68 -5.51 4.19
N GLU A 14 14.75 -4.88 4.67
CA GLU A 14 16.13 -5.32 4.41
C GLU A 14 16.40 -6.74 4.94
N VAL A 15 15.95 -7.05 6.16
CA VAL A 15 16.07 -8.39 6.74
C VAL A 15 15.29 -9.41 5.91
N THR A 16 14.07 -9.07 5.50
CA THR A 16 13.24 -9.95 4.68
C THR A 16 13.89 -10.27 3.33
N ILE A 17 14.46 -9.27 2.65
CA ILE A 17 15.17 -9.46 1.38
C ILE A 17 16.38 -10.38 1.55
N ALA A 18 17.16 -10.17 2.61
CA ALA A 18 18.32 -11.00 2.91
C ALA A 18 17.92 -12.46 3.20
N MET A 19 16.79 -12.67 3.88
CA MET A 19 16.24 -14.00 4.15
C MET A 19 15.75 -14.68 2.88
N GLN A 20 14.97 -13.99 2.04
CA GLN A 20 14.51 -14.55 0.76
C GLN A 20 15.70 -15.00 -0.11
N LYS A 21 16.73 -14.16 -0.20
CA LYS A 21 17.94 -14.51 -0.94
C LYS A 21 18.63 -15.76 -0.38
N ALA A 22 18.71 -15.91 0.94
CA ALA A 22 19.29 -17.10 1.55
C ALA A 22 18.47 -18.37 1.25
N ILE A 23 17.14 -18.25 1.21
CA ILE A 23 16.24 -19.34 0.81
C ILE A 23 16.48 -19.74 -0.65
N ASP A 24 16.54 -18.74 -1.55
CA ASP A 24 16.78 -18.93 -2.99
C ASP A 24 18.16 -19.56 -3.27
N ASP A 25 19.17 -19.16 -2.50
CA ASP A 25 20.54 -19.71 -2.53
C ASP A 25 20.63 -21.13 -1.91
N GLY A 26 19.52 -21.67 -1.42
CA GLY A 26 19.40 -23.06 -0.96
C GLY A 26 19.67 -23.29 0.54
N TYR A 27 19.83 -22.22 1.34
CA TYR A 27 19.98 -22.31 2.79
C TYR A 27 18.61 -22.54 3.45
N ARG A 28 18.15 -23.79 3.45
CA ARG A 28 16.85 -24.18 4.04
C ARG A 28 16.99 -24.55 5.52
N SER A 29 16.34 -23.78 6.40
CA SER A 29 16.05 -24.21 7.77
C SER A 29 14.83 -25.13 7.75
N ARG A 30 14.93 -26.33 8.31
CA ARG A 30 13.82 -27.32 8.32
C ARG A 30 12.87 -27.19 9.53
N MET A 31 12.99 -26.13 10.32
CA MET A 31 12.31 -26.03 11.62
C MET A 31 11.25 -24.91 11.70
N LEU A 32 11.23 -24.00 10.72
CA LEU A 32 10.21 -22.97 10.52
C LEU A 32 10.05 -22.82 9.00
N ASP A 33 8.82 -22.70 8.51
CA ASP A 33 8.59 -22.35 7.11
C ASP A 33 9.11 -20.93 6.90
N ALA A 34 10.29 -20.82 6.28
CA ALA A 34 10.99 -19.55 6.19
C ALA A 34 10.22 -18.55 5.32
N ASP A 35 9.37 -19.06 4.44
CA ASP A 35 8.46 -18.28 3.61
C ASP A 35 7.36 -17.64 4.47
N ASP A 36 6.75 -18.37 5.43
CA ASP A 36 5.77 -17.80 6.38
C ASP A 36 6.38 -16.65 7.20
N LEU A 37 7.65 -16.76 7.59
CA LEU A 37 8.33 -15.71 8.35
C LEU A 37 8.59 -14.46 7.50
N VAL A 38 8.92 -14.64 6.21
CA VAL A 38 9.05 -13.56 5.23
C VAL A 38 7.73 -12.78 5.12
N GLU A 39 6.59 -13.48 4.99
CA GLU A 39 5.27 -12.85 4.91
C GLU A 39 4.90 -12.05 6.16
N VAL A 40 5.20 -12.58 7.35
CA VAL A 40 4.96 -11.88 8.61
C VAL A 40 5.81 -10.60 8.71
N LEU A 41 7.08 -10.66 8.31
CA LEU A 41 7.97 -9.49 8.36
C LEU A 41 7.50 -8.38 7.39
N LEU A 42 7.10 -8.74 6.17
CA LEU A 42 6.53 -7.78 5.21
C LEU A 42 5.25 -7.14 5.75
N SER A 43 4.35 -7.95 6.32
CA SER A 43 3.10 -7.46 6.93
C SER A 43 3.36 -6.45 8.06
N ILE A 44 4.43 -6.64 8.84
CA ILE A 44 4.83 -5.68 9.88
C ILE A 44 5.39 -4.40 9.26
N ALA A 45 6.21 -4.50 8.21
CA ALA A 45 6.75 -3.33 7.53
C ALA A 45 5.63 -2.46 6.92
N ASP A 46 4.64 -3.08 6.28
CA ASP A 46 3.49 -2.36 5.69
C ASP A 46 2.60 -1.71 6.75
N ARG A 47 2.52 -2.28 7.96
CA ARG A 47 1.82 -1.64 9.07
C ARG A 47 2.56 -0.42 9.62
N LEU A 48 3.89 -0.44 9.60
CA LEU A 48 4.74 0.66 10.08
C LEU A 48 4.89 1.78 9.05
N ASP A 49 4.85 1.42 7.77
CA ASP A 49 4.98 2.32 6.62
C ASP A 49 4.03 1.84 5.52
N PRO A 50 2.74 2.20 5.61
CA PRO A 50 1.76 1.77 4.63
C PRO A 50 2.12 2.33 3.25
N PRO A 51 1.95 1.56 2.16
CA PRO A 51 2.14 2.09 0.83
C PRO A 51 1.24 3.32 0.68
N VAL A 52 1.85 4.45 0.33
CA VAL A 52 1.12 5.68 0.07
C VAL A 52 0.26 5.40 -1.16
N ALA A 53 -1.02 5.09 -0.94
CA ALA A 53 -2.00 5.22 -2.00
C ALA A 53 -1.83 6.64 -2.52
N GLU A 54 -1.54 6.80 -3.81
CA GLU A 54 -1.34 8.11 -4.41
C GLU A 54 -2.50 9.01 -3.88
N SER A 55 -2.20 10.14 -3.25
CA SER A 55 -3.28 10.99 -2.75
C SER A 55 -4.01 11.54 -3.97
N VAL A 56 -5.33 11.43 -4.00
CA VAL A 56 -6.15 12.09 -5.01
C VAL A 56 -5.93 13.60 -4.89
N ALA A 57 -5.77 14.32 -6.01
CA ALA A 57 -5.50 15.75 -5.96
C ALA A 57 -6.59 16.50 -5.18
N SER A 58 -6.24 17.58 -4.49
CA SER A 58 -7.15 18.32 -3.58
C SER A 58 -8.37 18.96 -4.27
N GLU A 59 -8.44 18.91 -5.60
CA GLU A 59 -9.56 19.39 -6.41
C GLU A 59 -10.73 18.40 -6.50
N PHE A 60 -10.52 17.13 -6.18
CA PHE A 60 -11.57 16.12 -6.30
C PHE A 60 -12.48 16.10 -5.06
N ALA A 61 -13.76 15.87 -5.31
CA ALA A 61 -14.77 15.70 -4.27
C ALA A 61 -15.55 14.42 -4.56
N CYS A 62 -15.88 13.66 -3.51
CA CYS A 62 -16.79 12.53 -3.65
C CYS A 62 -18.15 13.04 -4.15
N PRO A 63 -18.69 12.53 -5.28
CA PRO A 63 -19.95 13.02 -5.84
C PRO A 63 -21.17 12.67 -4.98
N ASP A 64 -21.05 11.67 -4.11
CA ASP A 64 -22.17 11.18 -3.29
C ASP A 64 -22.25 11.87 -1.91
N CYS A 65 -21.12 11.96 -1.19
CA CYS A 65 -21.10 12.56 0.16
C CYS A 65 -20.44 13.95 0.23
N GLY A 66 -19.81 14.41 -0.85
CA GLY A 66 -19.12 15.71 -0.90
C GLY A 66 -17.79 15.78 -0.15
N GLU A 67 -17.24 14.66 0.33
CA GLU A 67 -15.93 14.61 0.98
C GLU A 67 -14.83 15.09 0.03
N ARG A 68 -13.97 15.98 0.53
CA ARG A 68 -12.89 16.65 -0.23
C ARG A 68 -11.51 16.39 0.37
N ASN A 69 -11.45 15.73 1.52
CA ASN A 69 -10.18 15.42 2.14
C ASN A 69 -9.41 14.41 1.28
N PRO A 70 -8.26 14.78 0.70
CA PRO A 70 -7.49 13.88 -0.17
C PRO A 70 -7.01 12.63 0.58
N ASP A 71 -6.82 12.71 1.91
CA ASP A 71 -6.45 11.54 2.74
C ASP A 71 -7.58 10.52 2.88
N ARG A 72 -8.81 10.87 2.49
CA ARG A 72 -10.00 10.02 2.50
C ARG A 72 -10.47 9.63 1.10
N LEU A 73 -9.73 10.03 0.07
CA LEU A 73 -9.97 9.73 -1.33
C LEU A 73 -8.79 8.88 -1.81
N VAL A 74 -9.02 7.58 -1.90
CA VAL A 74 -7.97 6.58 -2.15
C VAL A 74 -8.05 6.12 -3.60
N TRP A 75 -6.96 6.22 -4.37
CA TRP A 75 -6.95 5.62 -5.71
C TRP A 75 -7.02 4.10 -5.60
N ILE A 76 -7.90 3.51 -6.40
CA ILE A 76 -7.92 2.08 -6.67
C ILE A 76 -7.06 1.87 -7.91
N THR A 77 -5.78 1.59 -7.71
CA THR A 77 -4.91 1.12 -8.79
C THR A 77 -4.99 -0.39 -8.83
N ASP A 78 -6.03 -0.93 -9.45
CA ASP A 78 -6.06 -2.37 -9.70
C ASP A 78 -4.96 -2.70 -10.73
N GLU A 79 -4.17 -3.72 -10.40
CA GLU A 79 -2.93 -4.20 -11.02
C GLU A 79 -3.06 -4.69 -12.49
N PHE A 80 -3.97 -4.12 -13.29
CA PHE A 80 -4.26 -4.55 -14.65
C PHE A 80 -3.89 -3.49 -15.70
N PRO A 81 -3.21 -3.89 -16.80
CA PRO A 81 -2.92 -2.97 -17.91
C PRO A 81 -4.23 -2.56 -18.59
N GLY A 82 -4.59 -1.28 -18.44
CA GLY A 82 -5.83 -0.70 -18.98
C GLY A 82 -6.88 -0.34 -17.93
N ALA A 83 -6.59 -0.48 -16.63
CA ALA A 83 -7.49 -0.02 -15.57
C ALA A 83 -7.63 1.52 -15.59
N GLU A 84 -8.83 1.97 -15.93
CA GLU A 84 -9.28 3.35 -15.74
C GLU A 84 -9.11 3.70 -14.24
N LYS A 85 -8.49 4.84 -13.92
CA LYS A 85 -8.10 5.16 -12.54
C LYS A 85 -9.34 5.56 -11.73
N PHE A 86 -9.86 4.66 -10.90
CA PHE A 86 -11.00 4.96 -10.01
C PHE A 86 -10.54 5.43 -8.63
N VAL A 87 -11.39 6.19 -7.95
CA VAL A 87 -11.19 6.68 -6.58
C VAL A 87 -12.28 6.13 -5.68
N ARG A 88 -11.88 5.59 -4.53
CA ARG A 88 -12.78 5.22 -3.43
C ARG A 88 -12.79 6.32 -2.37
N CYS A 89 -13.99 6.72 -1.96
CA CYS A 89 -14.17 7.55 -0.77
C CYS A 89 -14.27 6.68 0.49
N ASP A 90 -13.40 6.89 1.46
CA ASP A 90 -13.43 6.16 2.75
C ASP A 90 -14.53 6.67 3.70
N ALA A 91 -15.09 7.85 3.45
CA ALA A 91 -16.16 8.41 4.28
C ALA A 91 -17.53 7.77 4.00
N CYS A 92 -17.85 7.47 2.74
CA CYS A 92 -19.14 6.90 2.34
C CYS A 92 -19.04 5.58 1.57
N GLY A 93 -17.84 5.18 1.14
CA GLY A 93 -17.60 3.97 0.37
C GLY A 93 -17.81 4.10 -1.14
N THR A 94 -18.22 5.27 -1.65
CA THR A 94 -18.48 5.49 -3.08
C THR A 94 -17.20 5.38 -3.90
N ILE A 95 -17.27 4.60 -4.98
CA ILE A 95 -16.23 4.50 -6.00
C ILE A 95 -16.66 5.34 -7.20
N PHE A 96 -15.79 6.22 -7.67
CA PHE A 96 -16.10 7.13 -8.77
C PHE A 96 -14.88 7.37 -9.67
N ASP A 97 -15.14 7.68 -10.94
CA ASP A 97 -14.10 8.18 -11.85
C ASP A 97 -13.89 9.68 -11.57
N PRO A 98 -12.69 10.10 -11.13
CA PRO A 98 -12.40 11.51 -10.89
C PRO A 98 -12.30 12.33 -12.18
N THR A 99 -12.13 11.69 -13.35
CA THR A 99 -12.04 12.36 -14.66
C THR A 99 -13.41 12.60 -15.31
N GLU A 100 -14.43 11.80 -14.99
CA GLU A 100 -15.81 12.03 -15.47
C GLU A 100 -16.57 13.11 -14.66
N GLY A 101 -16.03 13.53 -13.52
CA GLY A 101 -16.66 14.47 -12.57
C GLY A 101 -15.98 15.85 -12.50
N GLY A 102 -15.48 16.37 -13.61
CA GLY A 102 -14.86 17.70 -13.66
C GLY A 102 -15.84 18.85 -13.40
N PRO A 103 -15.34 20.10 -13.28
CA PRO A 103 -15.85 21.14 -14.16
C PRO A 103 -15.48 20.86 -15.64
#